data_AF-A0A832FSL5-F1
#
_entry.id   AF-A0A832FSL5-F1
#
_cell.length_a   1.000
_cell.length_b   1.000
_cell.length_c   1.000
_cell.angle_alpha   90.00
_cell.angle_beta   90.00
_cell.angle_gamma   90.00
#
_symmetry.space_group_name_H-M   'P 1'
#
loop_
_entity.id
_entity.type
_entity.pdbx_description
1 polymer ?
#
loop_
_entity_poly.entity_id
_entity_poly.type
_entity_poly.pdbx_seq_one_letter_code
_entity_poly.pdbx_strand_id
1 'polypeptide(L)'
;MVISVEISGLLEKRIRRLVDLGVYPSAAEAVRDAVRILLERYDLRNIALNVYISREASLHYVVEVAGETLEGFIDYMISRGLMPGLGVARADEVSVIEGEALLDPSSLYVIHKSLLYTILSRLGSRIKLYAPRSLAPQVQILEARLARLGLPISRFIDYITVEPLDEEGQILLSPIERGVLRYALDRGLIILSDDYRVRGVASRYGIRAYSSLSLIPTLASINNGRVEGLAEIILSVKAIPATIPVELEERWFNGVW
;
A
#
# COMPACT_ATOMS: atom_id res chain seq x y z
N MET A 1 -22.85 1.30 7.07
CA MET A 1 -23.65 0.48 6.13
C MET A 1 -24.49 -0.49 6.95
N VAL A 2 -25.76 -0.69 6.60
CA VAL A 2 -26.61 -1.72 7.24
C VAL A 2 -26.57 -2.95 6.34
N ILE A 3 -26.13 -4.09 6.88
CA ILE A 3 -26.13 -5.37 6.16
C ILE A 3 -27.44 -6.09 6.53
N SER A 4 -28.27 -6.38 5.53
CA SER A 4 -29.47 -7.20 5.72
C SER A 4 -29.07 -8.67 5.63
N VAL A 5 -29.39 -9.45 6.68
CA VAL A 5 -29.12 -10.89 6.74
C VAL A 5 -30.43 -11.60 7.03
N GLU A 6 -30.80 -12.54 6.16
CA GLU A 6 -31.98 -13.37 6.38
C GLU A 6 -31.62 -14.56 7.27
N ILE A 7 -32.18 -14.57 8.49
CA ILE A 7 -32.03 -15.66 9.45
C ILE A 7 -33.41 -16.26 9.69
N SER A 8 -33.59 -17.53 9.33
CA SER A 8 -34.88 -18.22 9.44
C SER A 8 -34.79 -19.52 10.25
N GLY A 9 -35.95 -20.01 10.70
CA GLY A 9 -36.09 -21.33 11.30
C GLY A 9 -35.61 -21.41 12.75
N LEU A 10 -34.84 -22.46 13.08
CA LEU A 10 -34.43 -22.75 14.46
C LEU A 10 -33.49 -21.68 15.02
N LEU A 11 -32.63 -21.11 14.18
CA LEU A 11 -31.66 -20.11 14.59
C LEU A 11 -32.34 -18.80 15.01
N GLU A 12 -33.33 -18.36 14.25
CA GLU A 12 -34.16 -17.20 14.59
C GLU A 12 -34.85 -17.39 15.95
N LYS A 13 -35.49 -18.56 16.16
CA LYS A 13 -36.16 -18.88 17.44
C LYS A 13 -35.19 -18.86 18.62
N ARG A 14 -33.95 -19.33 18.42
CA ARG A 14 -32.91 -19.32 19.47
C ARG A 14 -32.44 -17.90 19.77
N ILE A 15 -32.20 -17.07 18.75
CA ILE A 15 -31.81 -15.67 18.93
C ILE A 15 -32.90 -14.89 19.67
N ARG A 16 -34.18 -15.03 19.27
CA ARG A 16 -35.30 -14.39 19.97
C ARG A 16 -35.36 -14.79 21.44
N ARG A 17 -35.21 -16.08 21.75
CA ARG A 17 -35.17 -16.54 23.15
C ARG A 17 -34.03 -15.94 23.95
N LEU A 18 -32.85 -15.75 23.36
CA LEU A 18 -31.73 -15.08 24.05
C LEU A 18 -32.06 -13.62 24.40
N VAL A 19 -32.86 -12.95 23.56
CA VAL A 19 -33.37 -11.60 23.84
C VAL A 19 -34.44 -11.64 24.92
N ASP A 20 -35.41 -12.56 24.80
CA ASP A 20 -36.50 -12.72 25.78
C ASP A 20 -35.97 -13.04 27.19
N LEU A 21 -34.87 -13.78 27.28
CA LEU A 21 -34.17 -14.11 28.53
C LEU A 21 -33.30 -12.96 29.06
N GLY A 22 -33.21 -11.84 28.35
CA GLY A 22 -32.41 -10.67 28.74
C GLY A 22 -30.90 -10.85 28.58
N VAL A 23 -30.43 -11.90 27.89
CA VAL A 23 -28.99 -12.13 27.64
C VAL A 23 -28.45 -11.09 26.66
N TYR A 24 -29.24 -10.73 25.66
CA TYR A 24 -28.91 -9.66 24.71
C TYR A 24 -30.03 -8.61 24.64
N PRO A 25 -29.69 -7.32 24.47
CA PRO A 25 -30.69 -6.24 24.32
C PRO A 25 -31.53 -6.35 23.05
N SER A 26 -31.01 -6.98 21.99
CA SER A 26 -31.69 -7.16 20.72
C SER A 26 -31.09 -8.31 19.91
N ALA A 27 -31.85 -8.79 18.92
CA ALA A 27 -31.36 -9.81 17.98
C ALA A 27 -30.14 -9.31 17.19
N ALA A 28 -30.08 -8.02 16.88
CA ALA A 28 -28.95 -7.40 16.16
C ALA A 28 -27.66 -7.39 16.98
N GLU A 29 -27.74 -7.22 18.31
CA GLU A 29 -26.58 -7.35 19.20
C GLU A 29 -26.12 -8.81 19.30
N ALA A 30 -27.06 -9.75 19.45
CA ALA A 30 -26.73 -11.18 19.48
C ALA A 30 -26.02 -11.63 18.19
N VAL A 31 -26.48 -11.17 17.01
CA VAL A 31 -25.83 -11.46 15.72
C VAL A 31 -24.47 -10.81 15.62
N ARG A 32 -24.32 -9.53 16.02
CA ARG A 32 -23.02 -8.83 16.00
C ARG A 32 -22.00 -9.53 16.90
N ASP A 33 -22.41 -9.96 18.08
CA ASP A 33 -21.54 -10.67 19.01
C ASP A 33 -21.14 -12.05 18.48
N ALA A 34 -22.10 -12.81 17.93
CA ALA A 34 -21.83 -14.09 17.29
C ALA A 34 -20.85 -13.97 16.11
N VAL A 35 -21.01 -12.94 15.26
CA VAL A 35 -20.08 -12.67 14.15
C VAL A 35 -18.71 -12.26 14.68
N ARG A 36 -18.63 -11.45 15.75
CA ARG A 36 -17.36 -11.08 16.37
C ARG A 36 -16.60 -12.32 16.86
N ILE A 37 -17.26 -13.18 17.63
CA ILE A 37 -16.69 -14.45 18.14
C ILE A 37 -16.28 -15.36 16.98
N LEU A 38 -17.06 -15.39 15.91
CA LEU A 38 -16.73 -16.17 14.72
C LEU A 38 -15.44 -15.65 14.05
N LEU A 39 -15.31 -14.32 13.87
CA LEU A 39 -14.11 -13.72 13.29
C LEU A 39 -12.87 -13.93 14.16
N GLU A 40 -13.02 -13.89 15.49
CA GLU A 40 -11.94 -14.17 16.44
C GLU A 40 -11.41 -15.62 16.36
N ARG A 41 -12.22 -16.56 15.85
CA ARG A 41 -11.80 -17.97 15.66
C ARG A 41 -11.03 -18.20 14.37
N TYR A 42 -11.11 -17.29 13.40
CA TYR A 42 -10.40 -17.42 12.14
C TYR A 42 -8.99 -16.85 12.24
N ASP A 43 -8.01 -17.57 11.71
CA ASP A 43 -6.68 -17.01 11.47
C ASP A 43 -6.73 -16.11 10.23
N LEU A 44 -7.18 -14.87 10.43
CA LEU A 44 -7.30 -13.88 9.36
C LEU A 44 -5.96 -13.61 8.68
N ARG A 45 -4.83 -13.70 9.39
CA ARG A 45 -3.49 -13.55 8.80
C ARG A 45 -3.23 -14.66 7.78
N ASN A 46 -3.50 -15.91 8.14
CA ASN A 46 -3.31 -17.04 7.24
C ASN A 46 -4.29 -17.01 6.06
N ILE A 47 -5.56 -16.62 6.29
CA ILE A 47 -6.54 -16.44 5.22
C ILE A 47 -6.07 -15.36 4.24
N ALA A 48 -5.67 -14.20 4.75
CA ALA A 48 -5.16 -13.09 3.96
C ALA A 48 -3.91 -13.49 3.15
N LEU A 49 -3.00 -14.25 3.76
CA LEU A 49 -1.82 -14.78 3.08
C LEU A 49 -2.19 -15.73 1.94
N ASN A 50 -3.14 -16.63 2.15
CA ASN A 50 -3.62 -17.53 1.10
C ASN A 50 -4.25 -16.76 -0.05
N VAL A 51 -5.02 -15.70 0.25
CA VAL A 51 -5.58 -14.80 -0.77
C VAL A 51 -4.48 -14.06 -1.53
N TYR A 52 -3.45 -13.57 -0.81
CA TYR A 52 -2.28 -12.93 -1.42
C TYR A 52 -1.58 -13.88 -2.41
N ILE A 53 -1.39 -15.14 -2.07
CA ILE A 53 -0.68 -16.10 -2.93
C ILE A 53 -1.55 -16.51 -4.13
N SER A 54 -2.83 -16.82 -3.89
CA SER A 54 -3.67 -17.50 -4.89
C SER A 54 -4.47 -16.58 -5.81
N ARG A 55 -4.68 -15.30 -5.44
CA ARG A 55 -5.64 -14.42 -6.14
C ARG A 55 -5.08 -13.07 -6.57
N GLU A 56 -3.76 -12.94 -6.68
CA GLU A 56 -3.07 -11.69 -7.10
C GLU A 56 -3.52 -10.44 -6.31
N ALA A 57 -3.87 -10.58 -5.02
CA ALA A 57 -4.33 -9.47 -4.21
C ALA A 57 -3.20 -8.48 -3.87
N SER A 58 -3.45 -7.18 -3.83
CA SER A 58 -2.42 -6.25 -3.36
C SER A 58 -2.05 -6.52 -1.89
N LEU A 59 -0.86 -6.07 -1.52
CA LEU A 59 -0.36 -6.14 -0.16
C LEU A 59 -1.24 -5.32 0.79
N HIS A 60 -1.68 -4.12 0.39
CA HIS A 60 -2.54 -3.31 1.26
C HIS A 60 -3.90 -3.96 1.49
N TYR A 61 -4.48 -4.59 0.46
CA TYR A 61 -5.74 -5.33 0.60
C TYR A 61 -5.64 -6.42 1.66
N VAL A 62 -4.60 -7.25 1.59
CA VAL A 62 -4.45 -8.37 2.54
C VAL A 62 -4.07 -7.92 3.95
N VAL A 63 -3.39 -6.78 4.08
CA VAL A 63 -3.12 -6.12 5.37
C VAL A 63 -4.42 -5.66 6.02
N GLU A 64 -5.32 -5.04 5.26
CA GLU A 64 -6.65 -4.64 5.76
C GLU A 64 -7.49 -5.86 6.17
N VAL A 65 -7.50 -6.92 5.36
CA VAL A 65 -8.22 -8.17 5.67
C VAL A 65 -7.66 -8.83 6.93
N ALA A 66 -6.35 -8.82 7.11
CA ALA A 66 -5.69 -9.38 8.29
C ALA A 66 -5.88 -8.53 9.55
N GLY A 67 -6.27 -7.25 9.42
CA GLY A 67 -6.34 -6.31 10.53
C GLY A 67 -4.96 -5.95 11.09
N GLU A 68 -3.92 -5.99 10.26
CA GLU A 68 -2.52 -5.79 10.65
C GLU A 68 -1.96 -4.45 10.20
N THR A 69 -0.77 -4.12 10.69
CA THR A 69 0.05 -3.08 10.05
C THR A 69 0.79 -3.67 8.85
N LEU A 70 1.15 -2.83 7.89
CA LEU A 70 1.92 -3.25 6.71
C LEU A 70 3.25 -3.93 7.11
N GLU A 71 3.95 -3.38 8.11
CA GLU A 71 5.20 -3.96 8.65
C GLU A 71 4.94 -5.32 9.33
N GLY A 72 3.92 -5.42 10.19
CA GLY A 72 3.60 -6.68 10.87
C GLY A 72 3.20 -7.79 9.90
N PHE A 73 2.48 -7.48 8.82
CA PHE A 73 2.11 -8.47 7.81
C PHE A 73 3.31 -8.87 6.94
N ILE A 74 4.18 -7.93 6.60
CA ILE A 74 5.44 -8.22 5.90
C ILE A 74 6.33 -9.16 6.73
N ASP A 75 6.50 -8.90 8.03
CA ASP A 75 7.27 -9.77 8.94
C ASP A 75 6.65 -11.17 9.01
N TYR A 76 5.31 -11.24 9.06
CA TYR A 76 4.59 -12.51 9.00
C TYR A 76 4.86 -13.27 7.69
N MET A 77 4.86 -12.60 6.53
CA MET A 77 5.20 -13.22 5.24
C MET A 77 6.64 -13.76 5.23
N ILE A 78 7.60 -12.96 5.69
CA ILE A 78 9.02 -13.37 5.76
C ILE A 78 9.18 -14.59 6.68
N SER A 79 8.50 -14.61 7.83
CA SER A 79 8.54 -15.76 8.75
C SER A 79 8.03 -17.07 8.13
N ARG A 80 7.25 -16.97 7.04
CA ARG A 80 6.73 -18.08 6.24
C ARG A 80 7.57 -18.36 4.99
N GLY A 81 8.69 -17.68 4.81
CA GLY A 81 9.58 -17.81 3.65
C GLY A 81 9.02 -17.16 2.38
N LEU A 82 8.10 -16.20 2.50
CA LEU A 82 7.48 -15.51 1.38
C LEU A 82 7.95 -14.06 1.33
N MET A 83 8.43 -13.66 0.15
CA MET A 83 8.74 -12.26 -0.11
C MET A 83 7.47 -11.53 -0.57
N PRO A 84 7.13 -10.37 0.01
CA PRO A 84 6.14 -9.50 -0.59
C PRO A 84 6.73 -9.01 -1.91
N GLY A 85 5.93 -8.95 -2.97
CA GLY A 85 6.41 -8.23 -4.15
C GLY A 85 6.16 -6.75 -3.97
N LEU A 86 7.08 -6.16 -3.22
CA LEU A 86 7.36 -4.74 -3.22
C LEU A 86 8.56 -4.48 -4.13
N GLY A 87 8.71 -3.23 -4.59
CA GLY A 87 9.82 -2.81 -5.45
C GLY A 87 9.51 -3.03 -6.93
N VAL A 88 10.49 -3.51 -7.69
CA VAL A 88 10.46 -3.59 -9.15
C VAL A 88 10.55 -5.05 -9.60
N ALA A 89 9.58 -5.48 -10.41
CA ALA A 89 9.59 -6.81 -11.01
C ALA A 89 10.35 -6.81 -12.35
N ARG A 90 10.28 -5.70 -13.10
CA ARG A 90 10.89 -5.54 -14.43
C ARG A 90 11.49 -4.15 -14.59
N ALA A 91 12.62 -4.03 -15.29
CA ALA A 91 13.36 -2.78 -15.40
C ALA A 91 12.59 -1.64 -16.11
N ASP A 92 11.56 -1.95 -16.90
CA ASP A 92 10.65 -0.98 -17.55
C ASP A 92 9.65 -0.33 -16.59
N GLU A 93 9.54 -0.82 -15.35
CA GLU A 93 8.69 -0.27 -14.28
C GLU A 93 9.35 0.91 -13.55
N VAL A 94 10.55 1.30 -14.01
CA VAL A 94 11.29 2.47 -13.54
C VAL A 94 11.55 3.39 -14.71
N SER A 95 11.20 4.67 -14.54
CA SER A 95 11.42 5.71 -15.54
C SER A 95 11.73 7.05 -14.88
N VAL A 96 12.23 8.01 -15.64
CA VAL A 96 12.17 9.43 -15.25
C VAL A 96 10.70 9.85 -15.17
N ILE A 97 10.33 10.50 -14.07
CA ILE A 97 8.98 11.02 -13.84
C ILE A 97 9.00 12.53 -14.00
N GLU A 98 8.04 13.05 -14.77
CA GLU A 98 7.85 14.49 -14.95
C GLU A 98 6.39 14.87 -14.71
N GLY A 99 6.18 16.00 -14.04
CA GLY A 99 4.85 16.54 -13.76
C GLY A 99 4.29 16.08 -12.41
N GLU A 100 3.13 15.44 -12.43
CA GLU A 100 2.35 15.17 -11.21
C GLU A 100 2.20 13.66 -11.00
N ALA A 101 2.46 13.20 -9.78
CA ALA A 101 2.34 11.80 -9.41
C ALA A 101 1.57 11.59 -8.10
N LEU A 102 0.74 10.56 -8.06
CA LEU A 102 -0.05 10.13 -6.91
C LEU A 102 0.60 8.90 -6.28
N LEU A 103 0.92 9.02 -4.99
CA LEU A 103 1.47 7.96 -4.16
C LEU A 103 0.34 7.10 -3.60
N ASP A 104 0.45 5.79 -3.77
CA ASP A 104 -0.39 4.81 -3.11
C ASP A 104 0.14 4.44 -1.70
N PRO A 105 -0.54 3.56 -0.93
CA PRO A 105 -0.03 3.13 0.38
C PRO A 105 1.36 2.47 0.33
N SER A 106 1.65 1.67 -0.70
CA SER A 106 2.91 0.90 -0.78
C SER A 106 4.12 1.81 -1.02
N SER A 107 3.99 2.79 -1.91
CA SER A 107 5.03 3.78 -2.19
C SER A 107 5.26 4.73 -1.02
N LEU A 108 4.20 5.16 -0.33
CA LEU A 108 4.35 5.93 0.91
C LEU A 108 5.16 5.16 1.95
N TYR A 109 4.89 3.87 2.12
CA TYR A 109 5.65 3.03 3.03
C TYR A 109 7.12 2.92 2.62
N VAL A 110 7.40 2.54 1.36
CA VAL A 110 8.78 2.33 0.87
C VAL A 110 9.59 3.62 0.90
N ILE A 111 9.01 4.75 0.48
CA ILE A 111 9.67 6.06 0.50
C ILE A 111 10.09 6.42 1.93
N HIS A 112 9.19 6.33 2.91
CA HIS A 112 9.48 6.77 4.28
C HIS A 112 10.23 5.72 5.12
N LYS A 113 10.24 4.44 4.71
CA LYS A 113 11.03 3.40 5.38
C LYS A 113 12.46 3.30 4.84
N SER A 114 12.77 3.95 3.71
CA SER A 114 14.08 3.97 3.08
C SER A 114 14.65 5.39 2.99
N LEU A 115 15.88 5.51 2.48
CA LEU A 115 16.50 6.80 2.18
C LEU A 115 15.98 7.43 0.88
N LEU A 116 15.02 6.82 0.17
CA LEU A 116 14.33 7.48 -0.94
C LEU A 116 13.67 8.79 -0.50
N TYR A 117 13.22 8.89 0.74
CA TYR A 117 12.71 10.15 1.30
C TYR A 117 13.69 11.32 1.16
N THR A 118 14.99 11.07 1.28
CA THR A 118 16.03 12.11 1.16
C THR A 118 16.09 12.72 -0.24
N ILE A 119 15.71 11.95 -1.27
CA ILE A 119 15.65 12.40 -2.66
C ILE A 119 14.59 13.49 -2.83
N LEU A 120 13.47 13.43 -2.10
CA LEU A 120 12.34 14.34 -2.29
C LEU A 120 12.75 15.83 -2.15
N SER A 121 13.65 16.12 -1.22
CA SER A 121 14.18 17.48 -1.02
C SER A 121 15.00 18.03 -2.20
N ARG A 122 15.54 17.13 -3.02
CA ARG A 122 16.46 17.44 -4.13
C ARG A 122 15.77 17.46 -5.49
N LEU A 123 14.53 16.96 -5.59
CA LEU A 123 13.78 16.95 -6.84
C LEU A 123 13.22 18.33 -7.21
N GLY A 124 13.17 19.26 -6.26
CA GLY A 124 12.67 20.62 -6.48
C GLY A 124 11.23 20.62 -7.00
N SER A 125 10.93 21.48 -7.98
CA SER A 125 9.61 21.61 -8.60
C SER A 125 9.37 20.67 -9.80
N ARG A 126 10.31 19.78 -10.12
CA ARG A 126 10.21 18.90 -11.31
C ARG A 126 9.09 17.87 -11.20
N ILE A 127 8.76 17.48 -9.97
CA ILE A 127 7.67 16.59 -9.65
C ILE A 127 6.83 17.16 -8.52
N LYS A 128 5.50 17.11 -8.67
CA LYS A 128 4.57 17.31 -7.56
C LYS A 128 4.04 15.97 -7.12
N LEU A 129 4.15 15.69 -5.83
CA LEU A 129 3.71 14.44 -5.24
C LEU A 129 2.43 14.67 -4.46
N TYR A 130 1.43 13.84 -4.77
CA TYR A 130 0.16 13.81 -4.07
C TYR A 130 0.02 12.52 -3.28
N ALA A 131 -0.71 12.56 -2.18
CA ALA A 131 -1.09 11.36 -1.44
C ALA A 131 -2.53 11.48 -0.91
N PRO A 132 -3.25 10.36 -0.75
CA PRO A 132 -4.54 10.36 -0.09
C PRO A 132 -4.45 10.88 1.35
N ARG A 133 -5.31 11.84 1.70
CA ARG A 133 -5.39 12.42 3.04
C ARG A 133 -5.73 11.39 4.12
N SER A 134 -6.47 10.34 3.78
CA SER A 134 -6.79 9.23 4.69
C SER A 134 -5.54 8.48 5.18
N LEU A 135 -4.42 8.54 4.44
CA LEU A 135 -3.16 7.91 4.81
C LEU A 135 -2.25 8.83 5.64
N ALA A 136 -2.59 10.11 5.80
CA ALA A 136 -1.77 11.07 6.53
C ALA A 136 -1.42 10.63 7.97
N PRO A 137 -2.33 10.04 8.77
CA PRO A 137 -1.97 9.54 10.10
C PRO A 137 -0.90 8.45 10.08
N GLN A 138 -0.96 7.55 9.09
CA GLN A 138 0.04 6.48 8.93
C GLN A 138 1.39 7.07 8.51
N VAL A 139 1.39 8.05 7.60
CA VAL A 139 2.61 8.75 7.18
C VAL A 139 3.24 9.51 8.35
N GLN A 140 2.46 10.16 9.21
CA GLN A 140 2.98 10.85 10.40
C GLN A 140 3.76 9.91 11.33
N ILE A 141 3.33 8.65 11.46
CA ILE A 141 4.06 7.63 12.24
C ILE A 141 5.42 7.33 11.57
N LEU A 142 5.45 7.22 10.24
CA LEU A 142 6.67 7.00 9.48
C LEU A 142 7.62 8.21 9.53
N GLU A 143 7.09 9.42 9.44
CA GLU A 143 7.85 10.66 9.63
C GLU A 143 8.45 10.77 11.04
N ALA A 144 7.69 10.39 12.08
CA ALA A 144 8.20 10.36 13.44
C ALA A 144 9.39 9.39 13.60
N ARG A 145 9.41 8.27 12.87
CA ARG A 145 10.58 7.38 12.79
C ARG A 145 11.77 8.09 12.13
N LEU A 146 11.55 8.78 11.01
CA LEU A 146 12.61 9.52 10.31
C LEU A 146 13.22 10.63 11.19
N ALA A 147 12.38 11.37 11.92
CA ALA A 147 12.87 12.39 12.86
C ALA A 147 13.72 11.80 13.99
N ARG A 148 13.38 10.61 14.50
CA ARG A 148 14.22 9.91 15.50
C ARG A 148 15.59 9.51 14.95
N LEU A 149 15.71 9.34 13.63
CA LEU A 149 16.97 9.10 12.94
C LEU A 149 17.71 10.40 12.58
N GLY A 150 17.19 11.57 12.97
CA GLY A 150 17.79 12.87 12.69
C GLY A 150 17.57 13.37 11.26
N LEU A 151 16.68 12.72 10.49
CA LEU A 151 16.37 13.16 9.12
C LEU A 151 15.35 14.32 9.16
N PRO A 152 15.56 15.37 8.33
CA PRO A 152 14.67 16.52 8.32
C PRO A 152 13.30 16.13 7.75
N ILE A 153 12.23 16.32 8.53
CA ILE A 153 10.86 16.19 8.01
C ILE A 153 10.54 17.46 7.23
N SER A 154 10.23 17.32 5.95
CA SER A 154 9.82 18.41 5.07
C SER A 154 8.57 18.00 4.29
N ARG A 155 7.68 18.97 4.07
CA ARG A 155 6.41 18.74 3.39
C ARG A 155 6.62 18.79 1.88
N PHE A 156 6.93 17.64 1.29
CA PHE A 156 7.06 17.46 -0.16
C PHE A 156 5.83 16.81 -0.81
N ILE A 157 4.93 16.29 0.01
CA ILE A 157 3.76 15.54 -0.42
C ILE A 157 2.51 16.35 -0.06
N ASP A 158 1.70 16.67 -1.06
CA ASP A 158 0.43 17.36 -0.92
C ASP A 158 -0.71 16.35 -0.67
N TYR A 159 -1.40 16.51 0.46
CA TYR A 159 -2.49 15.59 0.83
C TYR A 159 -3.84 16.02 0.25
N ILE A 160 -4.32 15.20 -0.68
CA ILE A 160 -5.57 15.41 -1.42
C ILE A 160 -6.69 14.48 -0.94
N THR A 161 -7.94 14.86 -1.19
CA THR A 161 -9.08 13.99 -0.93
C THR A 161 -9.21 12.97 -2.05
N VAL A 162 -9.06 11.69 -1.70
CA VAL A 162 -9.30 10.53 -2.56
C VAL A 162 -10.37 9.69 -1.86
N GLU A 163 -11.49 9.45 -2.55
CA GLU A 163 -12.59 8.67 -2.01
C GLU A 163 -12.26 7.17 -2.11
N PRO A 164 -12.31 6.41 -1.00
CA PRO A 164 -12.21 4.96 -1.06
C PRO A 164 -13.37 4.36 -1.85
N LEU A 165 -13.10 3.32 -2.65
CA LEU A 165 -14.11 2.65 -3.46
C LEU A 165 -14.36 1.22 -2.98
N ASP A 166 -15.48 1.02 -2.29
CA ASP A 166 -15.96 -0.27 -1.78
C ASP A 166 -16.67 -1.11 -2.87
N GLU A 167 -16.17 -1.09 -4.11
CA GLU A 167 -16.75 -1.93 -5.17
C GLU A 167 -16.43 -3.42 -4.93
N GLU A 168 -17.45 -4.27 -4.94
CA GLU A 168 -17.26 -5.72 -5.02
C GLU A 168 -16.73 -6.06 -6.42
N GLY A 169 -15.44 -6.38 -6.51
CA GLY A 169 -14.78 -6.66 -7.78
C GLY A 169 -13.91 -7.91 -7.70
N GLN A 170 -13.65 -8.50 -8.88
CA GLN A 170 -12.66 -9.59 -9.02
C GLN A 170 -11.23 -9.12 -8.67
N ILE A 171 -10.99 -7.81 -8.77
CA ILE A 171 -9.71 -7.17 -8.47
C ILE A 171 -9.60 -6.94 -6.96
N LEU A 172 -8.69 -7.69 -6.33
CA LEU A 172 -8.44 -7.66 -4.90
C LEU A 172 -7.44 -6.55 -4.53
N LEU A 173 -7.91 -5.31 -4.70
CA LEU A 173 -7.26 -4.10 -4.22
C LEU A 173 -8.03 -3.55 -3.03
N SER A 174 -7.36 -2.82 -2.15
CA SER A 174 -8.01 -2.13 -1.05
C SER A 174 -8.94 -1.01 -1.58
N PRO A 175 -9.96 -0.59 -0.81
CA PRO A 175 -10.81 0.52 -1.20
C PRO A 175 -10.01 1.79 -1.51
N ILE A 176 -8.94 2.05 -0.75
CA ILE A 176 -8.09 3.22 -0.98
C ILE A 176 -7.23 3.09 -2.24
N GLU A 177 -6.69 1.92 -2.56
CA GLU A 177 -5.95 1.70 -3.81
C GLU A 177 -6.85 1.88 -5.03
N ARG A 178 -8.09 1.36 -4.98
CA ARG A 178 -9.07 1.59 -6.05
C ARG A 178 -9.40 3.07 -6.20
N GLY A 179 -9.56 3.79 -5.08
CA GLY A 179 -9.73 5.23 -5.07
C GLY A 179 -8.56 5.95 -5.74
N VAL A 180 -7.32 5.55 -5.43
CA VAL A 180 -6.09 6.08 -6.05
C VAL A 180 -6.07 5.82 -7.55
N LEU A 181 -6.37 4.60 -8.00
CA LEU A 181 -6.45 4.26 -9.41
C LEU A 181 -7.49 5.11 -10.15
N ARG A 182 -8.71 5.23 -9.61
CA ARG A 182 -9.79 6.04 -10.19
C ARG A 182 -9.38 7.51 -10.27
N TYR A 183 -8.86 8.06 -9.17
CA TYR A 183 -8.46 9.46 -9.11
C TYR A 183 -7.36 9.77 -10.13
N ALA A 184 -6.35 8.89 -10.23
CA ALA A 184 -5.27 9.05 -11.20
C ALA A 184 -5.78 8.97 -12.64
N LEU A 185 -6.70 8.05 -12.94
CA LEU A 185 -7.33 7.93 -14.25
C LEU A 185 -8.08 9.21 -14.64
N ASP A 186 -8.92 9.72 -13.74
CA ASP A 186 -9.77 10.90 -13.99
C ASP A 186 -8.95 12.19 -14.17
N ARG A 187 -7.76 12.25 -13.56
CA ARG A 187 -6.88 13.42 -13.57
C ARG A 187 -5.66 13.28 -14.48
N GLY A 188 -5.46 12.12 -15.11
CA GLY A 188 -4.29 11.85 -15.96
C GLY A 188 -2.95 11.82 -15.20
N LEU A 189 -2.98 11.48 -13.90
CA LEU A 189 -1.79 11.45 -13.05
C LEU A 189 -0.98 10.16 -13.22
N ILE A 190 0.32 10.25 -12.96
CA ILE A 190 1.19 9.09 -12.83
C ILE A 190 0.96 8.46 -11.45
N ILE A 191 0.92 7.14 -11.35
CA ILE A 191 0.89 6.43 -10.07
C ILE A 191 2.30 6.01 -9.70
N LEU A 192 2.72 6.31 -8.46
CA LEU A 192 3.83 5.60 -7.86
C LEU A 192 3.27 4.55 -6.91
N SER A 193 3.68 3.32 -7.15
CA SER A 193 3.31 2.17 -6.33
C SER A 193 4.47 1.19 -6.33
N ASP A 194 4.86 0.72 -5.16
CA ASP A 194 5.88 -0.31 -5.04
C ASP A 194 5.29 -1.72 -5.08
N ASP A 195 3.98 -1.87 -4.96
CA ASP A 195 3.30 -3.14 -5.22
C ASP A 195 3.12 -3.38 -6.75
N TYR A 196 3.79 -4.40 -7.27
CA TYR A 196 3.70 -4.75 -8.71
C TYR A 196 2.28 -5.14 -9.13
N ARG A 197 1.42 -5.60 -8.22
CA ARG A 197 0.04 -5.97 -8.51
C ARG A 197 -0.81 -4.73 -8.74
N VAL A 198 -0.63 -3.69 -7.93
CA VAL A 198 -1.27 -2.38 -8.14
C VAL A 198 -0.83 -1.79 -9.47
N ARG A 199 0.47 -1.81 -9.79
CA ARG A 199 0.98 -1.36 -11.11
C ARG A 199 0.45 -2.20 -12.27
N GLY A 200 0.33 -3.51 -12.10
CA GLY A 200 -0.27 -4.41 -13.07
C GLY A 200 -1.73 -4.06 -13.36
N VAL A 201 -2.51 -3.78 -12.33
CA VAL A 201 -3.90 -3.31 -12.49
C VAL A 201 -3.96 -1.93 -13.16
N ALA A 202 -3.13 -0.98 -12.73
CA ALA A 202 -3.05 0.35 -13.32
C ALA A 202 -2.78 0.28 -14.84
N SER A 203 -1.85 -0.60 -15.24
CA SER A 203 -1.51 -0.84 -16.65
C SER A 203 -2.70 -1.37 -17.45
N ARG A 204 -3.51 -2.28 -16.89
CA ARG A 204 -4.74 -2.79 -17.53
C ARG A 204 -5.78 -1.68 -17.79
N TYR A 205 -5.76 -0.60 -17.01
CA TYR A 205 -6.60 0.57 -17.19
C TYR A 205 -5.94 1.70 -18.00
N GLY A 206 -4.74 1.48 -18.56
CA GLY A 206 -4.02 2.49 -19.33
C GLY A 206 -3.44 3.62 -18.48
N ILE A 207 -3.33 3.44 -17.16
CA ILE A 207 -2.75 4.42 -16.25
C ILE A 207 -1.22 4.21 -16.22
N ARG A 208 -0.46 5.30 -16.37
CA ARG A 208 0.99 5.26 -16.22
C ARG A 208 1.35 5.01 -14.75
N ALA A 209 2.01 3.90 -14.46
CA ALA A 209 2.39 3.51 -13.11
C ALA A 209 3.85 3.05 -13.05
N TYR A 210 4.59 3.54 -12.06
CA TYR A 210 6.00 3.21 -11.85
C TYR A 210 6.29 2.91 -10.37
N SER A 211 7.42 2.26 -10.08
CA SER A 211 7.90 2.12 -8.70
C SER A 211 8.41 3.45 -8.16
N SER A 212 8.39 3.64 -6.83
CA SER A 212 9.02 4.81 -6.19
C SER A 212 10.54 4.87 -6.41
N LEU A 213 11.16 3.76 -6.80
CA LEU A 213 12.55 3.73 -7.26
C LEU A 213 12.81 4.66 -8.45
N SER A 214 11.78 5.02 -9.21
CA SER A 214 11.82 6.03 -10.28
C SER A 214 12.26 7.43 -9.81
N LEU A 215 12.20 7.71 -8.50
CA LEU A 215 12.76 8.93 -7.93
C LEU A 215 14.29 9.01 -8.14
N ILE A 216 14.98 7.87 -8.22
CA ILE A 216 16.44 7.79 -8.45
C ILE A 216 16.82 8.32 -9.85
N PRO A 217 16.34 7.74 -10.98
CA PRO A 217 16.66 8.27 -12.31
C PRO A 217 16.07 9.67 -12.52
N THR A 218 14.96 10.00 -11.87
CA THR A 218 14.43 11.38 -11.91
C THR A 218 15.43 12.37 -11.31
N LEU A 219 16.02 12.07 -10.15
CA LEU A 219 17.08 12.89 -9.55
C LEU A 219 18.33 12.92 -10.43
N ALA A 220 18.74 11.77 -10.98
CA ALA A 220 19.89 11.68 -11.87
C ALA A 220 19.74 12.56 -13.12
N SER A 221 18.54 12.63 -13.70
CA SER A 221 18.23 13.48 -14.86
C SER A 221 18.33 14.98 -14.57
N ILE A 222 18.34 15.39 -13.30
CA ILE A 222 18.54 16.78 -12.86
C ILE A 222 20.01 17.03 -12.55
N ASN A 223 20.72 16.02 -12.05
CA ASN A 223 22.09 16.14 -11.53
C ASN A 223 23.16 15.58 -12.48
N ASN A 224 22.97 15.72 -13.80
CA ASN A 224 23.93 15.24 -14.82
C ASN A 224 24.34 13.78 -14.62
N GLY A 225 23.37 12.91 -14.29
CA GLY A 225 23.59 11.49 -14.09
C GLY A 225 24.29 11.13 -12.78
N ARG A 226 24.21 11.97 -11.75
CA ARG A 226 24.78 11.68 -10.42
C ARG A 226 23.72 11.65 -9.33
N VAL A 227 23.76 10.60 -8.52
CA VAL A 227 22.95 10.45 -7.30
C VAL A 227 23.89 10.22 -6.13
N GLU A 228 24.13 11.27 -5.34
CA GLU A 228 24.92 11.15 -4.11
C GLU A 228 24.23 10.20 -3.14
N GLY A 229 24.99 9.29 -2.53
CA GLY A 229 24.45 8.30 -1.60
C GLY A 229 23.67 7.17 -2.26
N LEU A 230 23.86 6.92 -3.57
CA LEU A 230 23.11 5.89 -4.31
C LEU A 230 23.22 4.50 -3.65
N ALA A 231 24.42 4.11 -3.21
CA ALA A 231 24.64 2.81 -2.59
C ALA A 231 23.85 2.68 -1.28
N GLU A 232 23.86 3.70 -0.45
CA GLU A 232 23.12 3.77 0.81
C GLU A 232 21.61 3.77 0.56
N ILE A 233 21.14 4.48 -0.48
CA ILE A 233 19.74 4.47 -0.89
C ILE A 233 19.31 3.06 -1.30
N ILE A 234 20.05 2.40 -2.19
CA ILE A 234 19.77 1.03 -2.65
C ILE A 234 19.78 0.06 -1.47
N LEU A 235 20.79 0.12 -0.60
CA LEU A 235 20.87 -0.71 0.59
C LEU A 235 19.69 -0.49 1.55
N SER A 236 19.26 0.77 1.73
CA SER A 236 18.10 1.08 2.57
C SER A 236 16.78 0.56 2.00
N VAL A 237 16.64 0.52 0.67
CA VAL A 237 15.47 -0.10 0.03
C VAL A 237 15.54 -1.61 0.15
N LYS A 238 16.71 -2.23 0.00
CA LYS A 238 16.93 -3.68 0.21
C LYS A 238 16.75 -4.13 1.66
N ALA A 239 16.84 -3.20 2.62
CA ALA A 239 16.52 -3.47 4.02
C ALA A 239 15.00 -3.59 4.26
N ILE A 240 14.20 -3.04 3.35
CA ILE A 240 12.79 -3.40 3.16
C ILE A 240 12.81 -4.65 2.26
N PRO A 241 11.91 -5.62 2.41
CA PRO A 241 11.83 -6.76 1.49
C PRO A 241 11.23 -6.34 0.13
N ALA A 242 11.83 -5.33 -0.49
CA ALA A 242 11.54 -4.83 -1.82
C ALA A 242 12.57 -5.38 -2.81
N THR A 243 12.09 -5.81 -3.97
CA THR A 243 12.91 -6.37 -5.04
C THR A 243 13.53 -5.26 -5.88
N ILE A 244 14.81 -5.35 -6.16
CA ILE A 244 15.52 -4.54 -7.16
C ILE A 244 16.24 -5.51 -8.09
N PRO A 245 15.87 -5.61 -9.38
CA PRO A 245 16.57 -6.48 -10.32
C PRO A 245 18.05 -6.11 -10.41
N VAL A 246 18.93 -7.12 -10.45
CA VAL A 246 20.39 -6.92 -10.53
C VAL A 246 20.76 -6.07 -11.76
N GLU A 247 20.11 -6.32 -12.89
CA GLU A 247 20.29 -5.56 -14.14
C GLU A 247 20.04 -4.06 -13.96
N LEU A 248 19.04 -3.70 -13.15
CA LEU A 248 18.70 -2.30 -12.88
C LEU A 248 19.73 -1.66 -11.95
N GLU A 249 20.19 -2.40 -10.95
CA GLU A 249 21.24 -1.98 -10.04
C GLU A 249 22.56 -1.73 -10.79
N GLU A 250 22.97 -2.67 -11.65
CA GLU A 250 24.15 -2.53 -12.49
C GLU A 250 24.05 -1.32 -13.43
N ARG A 251 22.88 -1.08 -14.04
CA ARG A 251 22.65 0.11 -14.85
C ARG A 251 22.92 1.39 -14.06
N TRP A 252 22.34 1.53 -12.86
CA TRP A 252 22.53 2.72 -12.04
C TRP A 252 23.98 2.92 -11.59
N PHE A 253 24.67 1.86 -11.16
CA PHE A 253 26.08 1.96 -10.77
C PHE A 253 27.02 2.29 -11.94
N ASN A 254 26.64 1.91 -13.17
CA ASN A 254 27.36 2.28 -14.39
C ASN A 254 26.94 3.65 -14.95
N GLY A 255 26.06 4.39 -14.27
CA GLY A 255 25.58 5.70 -14.72
C GLY A 255 24.63 5.65 -15.92
N VAL A 256 24.02 4.48 -16.17
CA VAL A 256 22.97 4.27 -17.16
C VAL A 256 21.61 4.41 -16.49
N TRP A 257 20.87 5.46 -16.84
CA TRP A 257 19.60 5.83 -16.20
C TRP A 257 18.38 5.31 -16.95
#